data_AF-A0A7X0D8C6-F1
#
_entry.id   AF-A0A7X0D8C6-F1
#
_cell.length_a   1.000
_cell.length_b   1.000
_cell.length_c   1.000
_cell.angle_alpha   90.00
_cell.angle_beta   90.00
_cell.angle_gamma   90.00
#
_symmetry.space_group_name_H-M   'P 1'
#
loop_
_entity.id
_entity.type
_entity.pdbx_description
1 polymer ?
#
loop_
_entity_poly.entity_id
_entity_poly.type
_entity_poly.pdbx_seq_one_letter_code
_entity_poly.pdbx_strand_id
1 'polypeptide(L)'
;MEFSPCSLIGNEPVSLCPPLQRLKEEHGPLNEEKYALFVAAKNIYDGKEQDVVQALIRLREHVQQFLQHLDPHSRREEEVLFPMMERYIGKQFGPIAVMEYEHHEAKQNIATFLQKTETIRAEEAKPLASYVMNAYMILTDHFAKEEQVLFPMAEKLLSLEEKEQLAKRINEIAG
;
A
#
# COMPACT_ATOMS: atom_id res chain seq x y z
N MET A 1 -28.61 7.34 -19.65
CA MET A 1 -27.97 6.02 -19.52
C MET A 1 -27.22 6.04 -18.21
N GLU A 2 -27.73 5.36 -17.18
CA GLU A 2 -27.05 5.23 -15.89
C GLU A 2 -25.91 4.24 -16.05
N PHE A 3 -24.67 4.71 -15.89
CA PHE A 3 -23.49 3.85 -15.82
C PHE A 3 -23.56 3.10 -14.49
N SER A 4 -23.87 1.79 -14.54
CA SER A 4 -23.79 0.92 -13.36
C SER A 4 -22.37 0.34 -13.27
N PRO A 5 -21.60 0.62 -12.21
CA PRO A 5 -20.22 0.15 -12.06
C PRO A 5 -20.09 -1.38 -11.98
N CYS A 6 -21.16 -2.08 -11.60
CA CYS A 6 -21.18 -3.53 -11.43
C CYS A 6 -21.00 -4.32 -12.74
N SER A 7 -21.24 -3.72 -13.90
CA SER A 7 -21.19 -4.41 -15.19
C SER A 7 -19.77 -4.61 -15.75
N LEU A 8 -18.74 -4.01 -15.13
CA LEU A 8 -17.36 -4.03 -15.65
C LEU A 8 -16.50 -5.18 -15.09
N ILE A 9 -17.02 -5.94 -14.13
CA ILE A 9 -16.31 -7.05 -13.46
C ILE A 9 -16.47 -8.33 -14.30
N GLY A 10 -15.84 -8.34 -15.48
CA GLY A 10 -15.57 -9.57 -16.21
C GLY A 10 -14.41 -10.32 -15.58
N ASN A 11 -14.59 -11.61 -15.29
CA ASN A 11 -13.62 -12.51 -14.63
C ASN A 11 -12.48 -12.99 -15.55
N GLU A 12 -12.25 -12.30 -16.69
CA GLU A 12 -11.17 -12.66 -17.61
C GLU A 12 -9.85 -12.01 -17.19
N PRO A 13 -8.71 -12.72 -17.29
CA PRO A 13 -7.41 -12.14 -17.02
C PRO A 13 -7.15 -10.98 -17.98
N VAL A 14 -7.15 -9.75 -17.44
CA VAL A 14 -6.87 -8.53 -18.18
C VAL A 14 -5.36 -8.35 -18.30
N SER A 15 -4.84 -8.30 -19.53
CA SER A 15 -3.45 -7.89 -19.78
C SER A 15 -3.31 -6.40 -19.50
N LEU A 16 -2.52 -6.04 -18.49
CA LEU A 16 -2.28 -4.64 -18.11
C LEU A 16 -1.32 -3.96 -19.10
N CYS A 17 -1.54 -2.68 -19.38
CA CYS A 17 -0.56 -1.86 -20.09
C CYS A 17 0.72 -1.69 -19.25
N PRO A 18 1.87 -1.39 -19.87
CA PRO A 18 3.17 -1.31 -19.18
C PRO A 18 3.20 -0.49 -17.88
N PRO A 19 2.59 0.72 -17.77
CA PRO A 19 2.62 1.47 -16.51
C PRO A 19 1.82 0.82 -15.38
N LEU A 20 0.66 0.22 -15.67
CA LEU A 20 -0.13 -0.51 -14.66
C LEU A 20 0.54 -1.82 -14.26
N GLN A 21 1.14 -2.50 -15.23
CA GLN A 21 1.94 -3.69 -14.98
C GLN A 21 3.13 -3.39 -14.06
N ARG A 22 3.80 -2.24 -14.27
CA ARG A 22 4.87 -1.80 -13.38
C ARG A 22 4.39 -1.59 -11.94
N LEU A 23 3.28 -0.86 -11.73
CA LEU A 23 2.75 -0.65 -10.36
C LEU A 23 2.46 -1.98 -9.67
N LYS A 24 1.88 -2.93 -10.40
CA LYS A 24 1.67 -4.30 -9.91
C LYS A 24 2.98 -5.03 -9.59
N GLU A 25 4.03 -4.87 -10.40
CA GLU A 25 5.33 -5.50 -10.16
C GLU A 25 6.05 -4.94 -8.94
N GLU A 26 5.80 -3.66 -8.58
CA GLU A 26 6.31 -3.05 -7.35
C GLU A 26 5.76 -3.76 -6.09
N HIS A 27 4.59 -4.40 -6.16
CA HIS A 27 4.02 -5.13 -5.03
C HIS A 27 4.82 -6.37 -4.62
N GLY A 28 5.56 -7.00 -5.53
CA GLY A 28 6.30 -8.24 -5.22
C GLY A 28 7.28 -8.05 -4.06
N PRO A 29 8.31 -7.19 -4.21
CA PRO A 29 9.23 -6.85 -3.13
C PRO A 29 8.52 -6.29 -1.88
N LEU A 30 7.53 -5.40 -2.06
CA LEU A 30 6.78 -4.82 -0.93
C LEU A 30 6.00 -5.88 -0.12
N ASN A 31 5.46 -6.91 -0.78
CA ASN A 31 4.79 -8.03 -0.13
C ASN A 31 5.77 -8.86 0.71
N GLU A 32 6.98 -9.11 0.20
CA GLU A 32 8.02 -9.82 0.94
C GLU A 32 8.46 -9.05 2.18
N GLU A 33 8.74 -7.74 2.02
CA GLU A 33 9.15 -6.86 3.11
C GLU A 33 8.06 -6.74 4.19
N LYS A 34 6.81 -6.43 3.81
CA LYS A 34 5.73 -6.29 4.79
C LYS A 34 5.43 -7.60 5.53
N TYR A 35 5.58 -8.76 4.87
CA TYR A 35 5.40 -10.04 5.53
C TYR A 35 6.52 -10.32 6.55
N ALA A 36 7.77 -10.00 6.22
CA ALA A 36 8.88 -10.10 7.17
C ALA A 36 8.66 -9.21 8.40
N LEU A 37 8.19 -7.98 8.19
CA LEU A 37 7.79 -7.06 9.27
C LEU A 37 6.68 -7.63 10.15
N PHE A 38 5.65 -8.23 9.54
CA PHE A 38 4.57 -8.88 10.27
C PHE A 38 5.07 -10.02 11.15
N VAL A 39 5.94 -10.89 10.62
CA VAL A 39 6.51 -11.99 11.39
C VAL A 39 7.32 -11.48 12.59
N ALA A 40 8.18 -10.48 12.37
CA ALA A 40 8.98 -9.88 13.44
C ALA A 40 8.10 -9.21 14.51
N ALA A 41 7.12 -8.41 14.09
CA ALA A 41 6.15 -7.80 15.00
C ALA A 41 5.34 -8.85 15.78
N LYS A 42 4.91 -9.93 15.11
CA LYS A 42 4.17 -11.01 15.73
C LYS A 42 5.00 -11.76 16.79
N ASN A 43 6.30 -11.97 16.56
CA ASN A 43 7.16 -12.59 17.56
C ASN A 43 7.31 -11.71 18.82
N ILE A 44 7.44 -10.39 18.64
CA ILE A 44 7.42 -9.43 19.75
C ILE A 44 6.08 -9.49 20.50
N TYR A 45 4.97 -9.45 19.76
CA TYR A 45 3.62 -9.46 20.32
C TYR A 45 3.32 -10.75 21.12
N ASP A 46 3.72 -11.90 20.58
CA ASP A 46 3.54 -13.22 21.20
C ASP A 46 4.53 -13.46 22.37
N GLY A 47 5.50 -12.56 22.60
CA GLY A 47 6.50 -12.70 23.66
C GLY A 47 7.56 -13.78 23.38
N LYS A 48 7.88 -14.02 22.10
CA LYS A 48 8.86 -15.02 21.65
C LYS A 48 10.29 -14.49 21.60
N GLU A 49 10.46 -13.18 21.66
CA GLU A 49 11.77 -12.52 21.64
C GLU A 49 12.43 -12.57 23.02
N GLN A 50 13.67 -13.05 23.09
CA GLN A 50 14.45 -13.08 24.33
C GLN A 50 14.88 -11.67 24.77
N ASP A 51 15.30 -10.85 23.79
CA ASP A 51 15.62 -9.43 23.99
C ASP A 51 14.64 -8.59 23.18
N VAL A 52 13.53 -8.22 23.84
CA VAL A 52 12.43 -7.48 23.21
C VAL A 52 12.83 -6.06 22.81
N VAL A 53 13.78 -5.45 23.53
CA VAL A 53 14.27 -4.10 23.22
C VAL A 53 15.06 -4.13 21.92
N GLN A 54 15.99 -5.08 21.80
CA GLN A 54 16.75 -5.26 20.56
C GLN A 54 15.86 -5.67 19.38
N ALA A 55 14.83 -6.48 19.63
CA ALA A 55 13.86 -6.83 18.60
C ALA A 55 13.07 -5.59 18.10
N LEU A 56 12.67 -4.69 18.99
CA LEU A 56 12.01 -3.43 18.62
C LEU A 56 12.95 -2.50 17.85
N ILE A 57 14.23 -2.44 18.19
CA ILE A 57 15.24 -1.66 17.45
C ILE A 57 15.33 -2.17 16.00
N ARG A 58 15.52 -3.50 15.82
CA ARG A 58 15.59 -4.10 14.48
C ARG A 58 14.30 -3.90 13.70
N LEU A 59 13.15 -4.08 14.35
CA LEU A 59 11.85 -3.85 13.71
C LEU A 59 11.72 -2.39 13.25
N ARG A 60 12.14 -1.42 14.07
CA ARG A 60 12.17 0.00 13.69
C ARG A 60 13.01 0.24 12.45
N GLU A 61 14.23 -0.27 12.40
CA GLU A 61 15.12 -0.12 11.25
C GLU A 61 14.49 -0.68 9.97
N HIS A 62 13.91 -1.87 10.04
CA HIS A 62 13.25 -2.48 8.88
C HIS A 62 11.96 -1.75 8.46
N VAL A 63 11.19 -1.21 9.41
CA VAL A 63 10.02 -0.37 9.07
C VAL A 63 10.45 0.91 8.36
N GLN A 64 11.57 1.52 8.76
CA GLN A 64 12.11 2.70 8.07
C GLN A 64 12.57 2.37 6.64
N GLN A 65 13.21 1.22 6.43
CA GLN A 65 13.58 0.74 5.09
C GLN A 65 12.35 0.48 4.23
N PHE A 66 11.36 -0.23 4.76
CA PHE A 66 10.12 -0.50 4.05
C PHE A 66 9.39 0.78 3.62
N LEU A 67 9.37 1.80 4.48
CA LEU A 67 8.73 3.07 4.14
C LEU A 67 9.43 3.79 2.98
N GLN A 68 10.76 3.66 2.84
CA GLN A 68 11.50 4.21 1.70
C GLN A 68 11.09 3.59 0.37
N HIS A 69 10.67 2.32 0.37
CA HIS A 69 10.18 1.63 -0.82
C HIS A 69 8.67 1.82 -1.04
N LEU A 70 7.89 1.86 0.03
CA LEU A 70 6.43 2.04 -0.03
C LEU A 70 6.03 3.46 -0.48
N ASP A 71 6.70 4.49 0.02
CA ASP A 71 6.31 5.89 -0.23
C ASP A 71 6.33 6.24 -1.73
N PRO A 72 7.36 5.91 -2.52
CA PRO A 72 7.36 6.17 -3.96
C PRO A 72 6.22 5.47 -4.70
N HIS A 73 5.89 4.24 -4.30
CA HIS A 73 4.78 3.46 -4.88
C HIS A 73 3.44 4.16 -4.59
N SER A 74 3.12 4.42 -3.31
CA SER A 74 1.89 5.12 -2.93
C SER A 74 1.79 6.52 -3.56
N ARG A 75 2.91 7.23 -3.77
CA ARG A 75 2.91 8.54 -4.45
C ARG A 75 2.57 8.42 -5.93
N ARG A 76 3.03 7.38 -6.64
CA ARG A 76 2.61 7.15 -8.04
C ARG A 76 1.11 6.92 -8.15
N GLU A 77 0.51 6.30 -7.15
CA GLU A 77 -0.94 6.15 -7.08
C GLU A 77 -1.64 7.46 -6.74
N GLU A 78 -1.32 8.05 -5.59
CA GLU A 78 -1.99 9.24 -5.04
C GLU A 78 -1.82 10.48 -5.92
N GLU A 79 -0.64 10.69 -6.52
CA GLU A 79 -0.34 11.91 -7.30
C GLU A 79 -0.69 11.74 -8.79
N VAL A 80 -0.80 10.50 -9.29
CA VAL A 80 -0.96 10.22 -10.72
C VAL A 80 -2.18 9.36 -11.02
N LEU A 81 -2.18 8.08 -10.62
CA LEU A 81 -3.23 7.14 -11.03
C LEU A 81 -4.60 7.52 -10.46
N PHE A 82 -4.69 7.80 -9.16
CA PHE A 82 -5.96 8.12 -8.49
C PHE A 82 -6.61 9.38 -9.09
N PRO A 83 -5.91 10.51 -9.27
CA PRO A 83 -6.48 11.68 -9.95
C PRO A 83 -6.96 11.42 -11.38
N MET A 84 -6.28 10.53 -12.12
CA MET A 84 -6.73 10.13 -13.45
C MET A 84 -8.02 9.33 -13.39
N MET A 85 -8.15 8.41 -12.43
CA MET A 85 -9.32 7.58 -12.23
C MET A 85 -10.53 8.35 -11.69
N GLU A 86 -10.33 9.36 -10.85
CA GLU A 86 -11.41 10.22 -10.31
C GLU A 86 -12.31 10.82 -11.41
N ARG A 87 -11.75 11.07 -12.60
CA ARG A 87 -12.49 11.59 -13.76
C ARG A 87 -13.56 10.62 -14.29
N TYR A 88 -13.38 9.32 -14.04
CA TYR A 88 -14.25 8.26 -14.52
C TYR A 88 -15.19 7.72 -13.44
N ILE A 89 -14.72 7.61 -12.19
CA ILE A 89 -15.47 6.96 -11.10
C ILE A 89 -15.84 7.89 -9.93
N GLY A 90 -15.49 9.17 -10.03
CA GLY A 90 -15.82 10.20 -9.02
C GLY A 90 -14.94 10.14 -7.76
N LYS A 91 -14.90 11.27 -7.03
CA LYS A 91 -14.00 11.47 -5.87
C LYS A 91 -14.65 11.24 -4.50
N GLN A 92 -15.80 11.87 -4.21
CA GLN A 92 -16.25 12.05 -2.82
C GLN A 92 -16.88 10.84 -2.11
N PHE A 93 -17.29 9.79 -2.84
CA PHE A 93 -17.87 8.57 -2.26
C PHE A 93 -17.54 7.32 -3.10
N GLY A 94 -16.45 7.40 -3.85
CA GLY A 94 -16.04 6.37 -4.81
C GLY A 94 -14.93 5.46 -4.27
N PRO A 95 -14.60 4.39 -5.00
CA PRO A 95 -13.52 3.46 -4.65
C PRO A 95 -12.19 4.17 -4.32
N ILE A 96 -11.86 5.28 -4.99
CA ILE A 96 -10.63 6.04 -4.75
C ILE A 96 -10.53 6.59 -3.33
N ALA A 97 -11.61 7.15 -2.77
CA ALA A 97 -11.59 7.69 -1.41
C ALA A 97 -11.31 6.61 -0.36
N VAL A 98 -11.76 5.37 -0.62
CA VAL A 98 -11.46 4.22 0.24
C VAL A 98 -9.97 3.85 0.14
N MET A 99 -9.41 3.85 -1.07
CA MET A 99 -7.99 3.59 -1.29
C MET A 99 -7.11 4.63 -0.58
N GLU A 100 -7.42 5.92 -0.74
CA GLU A 100 -6.70 7.01 -0.06
C GLU A 100 -6.81 6.91 1.47
N TYR A 101 -7.97 6.53 1.99
CA TYR A 101 -8.16 6.29 3.43
C TYR A 101 -7.29 5.13 3.92
N GLU A 102 -7.20 4.02 3.18
CA GLU A 102 -6.36 2.88 3.54
C GLU A 102 -4.87 3.23 3.52
N HIS A 103 -4.41 3.98 2.51
CA HIS A 103 -3.06 4.55 2.51
C HIS A 103 -2.80 5.39 3.77
N HIS A 104 -3.73 6.28 4.11
CA HIS A 104 -3.62 7.11 5.31
C HIS A 104 -3.52 6.27 6.59
N GLU A 105 -4.41 5.30 6.78
CA GLU A 105 -4.45 4.45 7.98
C GLU A 105 -3.18 3.58 8.11
N ALA A 106 -2.69 3.01 7.01
CA ALA A 106 -1.46 2.24 7.01
C ALA A 106 -0.25 3.12 7.38
N LYS A 107 -0.10 4.28 6.73
CA LYS A 107 0.95 5.26 7.01
C LYS A 107 0.86 5.78 8.45
N GLN A 108 -0.35 5.98 8.99
CA GLN A 108 -0.56 6.45 10.36
C GLN A 108 -0.14 5.40 11.41
N ASN A 109 -0.43 4.12 11.16
CA ASN A 109 0.06 3.03 12.02
C ASN A 109 1.60 2.97 12.02
N ILE A 110 2.23 3.04 10.85
CA ILE A 110 3.70 3.08 10.71
C ILE A 110 4.28 4.30 11.43
N ALA A 111 3.74 5.49 11.19
CA ALA A 111 4.19 6.72 11.82
C ALA A 111 4.06 6.66 13.35
N THR A 112 2.97 6.10 13.87
CA THR A 112 2.76 5.94 15.32
C THR A 112 3.76 4.98 15.92
N PHE A 113 4.04 3.85 15.26
CA PHE A 113 5.09 2.92 15.68
C PHE A 113 6.47 3.60 15.72
N LEU A 114 6.83 4.33 14.67
CA LEU A 114 8.09 5.06 14.60
C LEU A 114 8.16 6.15 15.68
N GLN A 115 7.13 6.97 15.87
CA GLN A 115 7.16 8.00 16.91
C GLN A 115 7.35 7.38 18.31
N LYS A 116 6.60 6.32 18.63
CA LYS A 116 6.65 5.71 19.97
C LYS A 116 7.90 4.87 20.22
N THR A 117 8.61 4.43 19.17
CA THR A 117 9.89 3.72 19.31
C THR A 117 11.11 4.64 19.28
N GLU A 118 10.94 5.97 19.30
CA GLU A 118 12.06 6.90 19.55
C GLU A 118 12.67 6.69 20.96
N THR A 119 11.84 6.29 21.91
CA THR A 119 12.27 5.83 23.23
C THR A 119 11.64 4.47 23.49
N ILE A 120 12.47 3.42 23.46
CA ILE A 120 11.97 2.05 23.58
C ILE A 120 11.82 1.67 25.05
N ARG A 121 10.62 1.23 25.41
CA ARG A 121 10.27 0.68 26.71
C ARG A 121 9.74 -0.74 26.53
N ALA A 122 10.33 -1.70 27.24
CA ALA A 122 10.02 -3.12 27.07
C ALA A 122 8.56 -3.44 27.40
N GLU A 123 7.98 -2.73 28.38
CA GLU A 123 6.59 -2.87 28.81
C GLU A 123 5.57 -2.46 27.73
N GLU A 124 5.98 -1.66 26.75
CA GLU A 124 5.14 -1.21 25.64
C GLU A 124 5.31 -2.08 24.37
N ALA A 125 6.10 -3.16 24.42
CA ALA A 125 6.46 -3.92 23.23
C ALA A 125 5.27 -4.49 22.45
N LYS A 126 4.27 -5.04 23.15
CA LYS A 126 3.06 -5.58 22.52
C LYS A 126 2.24 -4.52 21.79
N PRO A 127 1.82 -3.40 22.45
CA PRO A 127 1.09 -2.35 21.73
C PRO A 127 1.93 -1.74 20.60
N LEU A 128 3.25 -1.60 20.76
CA LEU A 128 4.11 -1.12 19.67
C LEU A 128 4.09 -2.06 18.45
N ALA A 129 4.27 -3.35 18.65
CA ALA A 129 4.21 -4.34 17.58
C ALA A 129 2.84 -4.38 16.88
N SER A 130 1.75 -4.12 17.62
CA SER A 130 0.39 -4.14 17.04
C SER A 130 0.19 -3.11 15.92
N TYR A 131 0.85 -1.94 15.97
CA TYR A 131 0.78 -0.96 14.90
C TYR A 131 1.34 -1.51 13.57
N VAL A 132 2.48 -2.20 13.62
CA VAL A 132 3.09 -2.80 12.43
C VAL A 132 2.21 -3.93 11.88
N MET A 133 1.63 -4.74 12.77
CA MET A 133 0.69 -5.80 12.37
C MET A 133 -0.58 -5.23 11.72
N ASN A 134 -1.12 -4.12 12.24
CA ASN A 134 -2.28 -3.46 11.66
C ASN A 134 -1.97 -2.87 10.27
N ALA A 135 -0.82 -2.20 10.11
CA ALA A 135 -0.37 -1.69 8.82
C ALA A 135 -0.24 -2.82 7.78
N TYR A 136 0.32 -3.98 8.18
CA TYR A 136 0.40 -5.16 7.33
C TYR A 136 -0.97 -5.63 6.84
N MET A 137 -1.97 -5.73 7.73
CA MET A 137 -3.31 -6.18 7.35
C MET A 137 -3.95 -5.23 6.34
N ILE A 138 -3.86 -3.92 6.59
CA ILE A 138 -4.40 -2.89 5.69
C ILE A 138 -3.74 -2.99 4.32
N LEU A 139 -2.40 -3.01 4.26
CA LEU A 139 -1.65 -3.07 3.00
C LEU A 139 -1.84 -4.41 2.25
N THR A 140 -2.19 -5.48 2.95
CA THR A 140 -2.52 -6.78 2.32
C THR A 140 -3.84 -6.70 1.58
N ASP A 141 -4.88 -6.17 2.22
CA ASP A 141 -6.18 -5.99 1.58
C ASP A 141 -6.11 -4.91 0.49
N HIS A 142 -5.32 -3.87 0.70
CA HIS A 142 -5.13 -2.77 -0.25
C HIS A 142 -4.54 -3.25 -1.58
N PHE A 143 -3.37 -3.90 -1.56
CA PHE A 143 -2.72 -4.41 -2.78
C PHE A 143 -3.62 -5.41 -3.52
N ALA A 144 -4.40 -6.22 -2.79
CA ALA A 144 -5.36 -7.12 -3.41
C ALA A 144 -6.46 -6.36 -4.17
N LYS A 145 -6.98 -5.26 -3.63
CA LYS A 145 -7.96 -4.40 -4.32
C LYS A 145 -7.36 -3.75 -5.56
N GLU A 146 -6.11 -3.32 -5.49
CA GLU A 146 -5.43 -2.73 -6.64
C GLU A 146 -5.32 -3.72 -7.78
N GLU A 147 -4.77 -4.89 -7.49
CA GLU A 147 -4.51 -5.91 -8.50
C GLU A 147 -5.79 -6.52 -9.08
N GLN A 148 -6.82 -6.73 -8.25
CA GLN A 148 -8.04 -7.42 -8.65
C GLN A 148 -9.12 -6.48 -9.18
N VAL A 149 -9.10 -5.20 -8.78
CA VAL A 149 -10.16 -4.24 -9.08
C VAL A 149 -9.62 -3.01 -9.78
N LEU A 150 -8.71 -2.26 -9.13
CA LEU A 150 -8.34 -0.93 -9.61
C LEU A 150 -7.55 -0.99 -10.93
N PHE A 151 -6.49 -1.80 -11.02
CA PHE A 151 -5.67 -1.89 -12.22
C PHE A 151 -6.45 -2.46 -13.42
N PRO A 152 -7.25 -3.54 -13.29
CA PRO A 152 -8.11 -3.99 -14.39
C PRO A 152 -9.15 -2.94 -14.82
N MET A 153 -9.67 -2.16 -13.86
CA MET A 153 -10.60 -1.08 -14.16
C MET A 153 -9.91 0.08 -14.90
N ALA A 154 -8.72 0.48 -14.44
CA ALA A 154 -7.90 1.49 -15.09
C ALA A 154 -7.52 1.08 -16.52
N GLU A 155 -7.18 -0.20 -16.73
CA GLU A 155 -6.87 -0.73 -18.06
C GLU A 155 -8.05 -0.60 -19.03
N LYS A 156 -9.29 -0.77 -18.55
CA LYS A 156 -10.51 -0.66 -19.36
C LYS A 156 -10.95 0.79 -19.59
N LEU A 157 -10.73 1.67 -18.62
CA LEU A 157 -11.24 3.05 -18.65
C LEU A 157 -10.27 4.04 -19.30
N LEU A 158 -8.97 3.89 -19.05
CA LEU A 158 -7.97 4.82 -19.59
C LEU A 158 -7.80 4.61 -21.09
N SER A 159 -7.84 5.72 -21.82
CA SER A 159 -7.48 5.77 -23.25
C SER A 159 -5.99 5.46 -23.46
N LEU A 160 -5.60 5.19 -24.71
CA LEU A 160 -4.19 4.98 -25.07
C LEU A 160 -3.33 6.20 -24.71
N GLU A 161 -3.82 7.41 -24.96
CA GLU A 161 -3.12 8.65 -24.62
C GLU A 161 -2.94 8.81 -23.11
N GLU A 162 -3.98 8.50 -22.32
CA GLU A 162 -3.87 8.54 -20.85
C GLU A 162 -2.92 7.48 -20.31
N LYS A 163 -2.84 6.29 -20.92
CA LYS A 163 -1.85 5.27 -20.56
C LYS A 163 -0.42 5.75 -20.84
N GLU A 164 -0.18 6.44 -21.95
CA GLU A 164 1.12 7.08 -22.22
C GLU A 164 1.44 8.20 -21.22
N GLN A 165 0.44 9.01 -20.85
CA GLN A 165 0.60 10.05 -19.82
C GLN A 165 0.90 9.45 -18.44
N LEU A 166 0.20 8.38 -18.05
CA LEU A 166 0.45 7.63 -16.82
C LEU A 166 1.90 7.15 -16.79
N ALA A 167 2.37 6.51 -17.87
CA ALA A 167 3.74 6.04 -17.98
C ALA A 167 4.77 7.16 -17.80
N LYS A 168 4.57 8.33 -18.41
CA LYS A 168 5.49 9.47 -18.23
C LYS A 168 5.50 9.96 -16.77
N ARG A 169 4.33 10.18 -16.18
CA ARG A 169 4.20 10.80 -14.85
C ARG A 169 4.68 9.88 -13.72
N ILE A 170 4.43 8.57 -13.77
CA ILE A 170 4.93 7.66 -12.73
C ILE A 170 6.46 7.48 -12.78
N ASN A 171 7.08 7.73 -13.94
CA ASN A 171 8.54 7.74 -14.10
C ASN A 171 9.21 8.99 -13.52
N GLU A 172 8.48 10.10 -13.38
CA GLU A 172 8.99 11.34 -12.77
C GLU A 172 9.08 11.23 -11.24
N ILE A 173 8.33 10.31 -10.64
CA ILE A 173 8.40 10.02 -9.20
C ILE A 173 9.52 9.02 -8.96
N ALA A 174 10.65 9.54 -8.49
CA ALA A 174 11.80 8.74 -8.08
C ALA A 174 11.43 7.79 -6.93
N GLY A 175 11.91 6.56 -7.02
CA GLY A 175 11.94 5.59 -5.93
C GLY A 175 13.37 5.32 -5.47
#